data_AF-A0A9W9MYU0-F1
#
_entry.id   AF-A0A9W9MYU0-F1
#
_cell.length_a   1.000
_cell.length_b   1.000
_cell.length_c   1.000
_cell.angle_alpha   90.00
_cell.angle_beta   90.00
_cell.angle_gamma   90.00
#
_symmetry.space_group_name_H-M   'P 1'
#
loop_
_entity.id
_entity.type
_entity.pdbx_description
1 polymer ?
#
loop_
_entity_poly.entity_id
_entity_poly.type
_entity_poly.pdbx_seq_one_letter_code
_entity_poly.pdbx_strand_id
1 'polypeptide(L)'
;MSADLCASMTPSQRVEASQNTVDPQSTLPSQTTQVTSTNSWELVPNVVFPNLHETICQLASGLATDPDVYLQRLPYHSVITAHGGPQKIAEMLLKWVDPHIRTLEGRLLRTENLLDIQARQDDCWNPNGGYVDIVTDSRNSEYWRAYPGQSKDPPCRIKIHNRAILRGSKSTLHYYVIAQGQGYRAANWLKLWEATKDTQLPCTSRAVSLNILEMAMCRAFESLPGSILEAYFGPREDGKPYSNLGLNIIPPVFQGLSLGPSIPTLLDGPNSVMSTEKKNEKSNINFQRPLMRFPELHARFYDAIQHLQLSQPFCGSKPLPHSALSNSELLGLGAAKRRPKANMSSPNGNFEALVGFVLEDFLDAEPEHSSNAKISIPCQFQDSGWNIMNSLTWAANPTKRDLADMALSFRPTQESETESFIRFNQSIIQRSGLRVVLMCGRAVRVLVLPTEREETRLQLETGEFPMFLDIETGAIKRVYILIPNPVGAFLLPPPRMAQNSQNI
;
A
#
# COMPACT_ATOMS: atom_id res chain seq x y z
N MET A 1 46.23 -17.36 74.23
CA MET A 1 44.88 -17.09 73.67
C MET A 1 44.66 -18.20 72.63
N SER A 2 44.36 -19.43 73.03
CA SER A 2 43.02 -19.95 73.44
C SER A 2 42.01 -19.76 72.30
N ALA A 3 41.24 -20.72 71.82
CA ALA A 3 40.99 -22.15 72.07
C ALA A 3 40.06 -22.56 70.87
N ASP A 4 40.19 -23.72 70.23
CA ASP A 4 39.38 -24.94 70.46
C ASP A 4 37.85 -24.68 70.56
N LEU A 5 36.89 -25.47 70.10
CA LEU A 5 36.77 -26.80 69.46
C LEU A 5 35.23 -27.05 69.33
N CYS A 6 34.88 -28.15 68.66
CA CYS A 6 33.62 -28.94 68.78
C CYS A 6 32.35 -28.42 68.08
N ALA A 7 31.66 -29.15 67.19
CA ALA A 7 31.27 -30.57 67.07
C ALA A 7 29.93 -30.95 67.76
N SER A 8 29.27 -31.94 67.15
CA SER A 8 28.11 -32.75 67.60
C SER A 8 26.71 -32.15 67.38
N MET A 9 25.61 -32.91 67.32
CA MET A 9 25.22 -34.24 66.82
C MET A 9 23.66 -34.23 66.88
N THR A 10 23.02 -34.93 65.92
CA THR A 10 21.67 -35.59 65.89
C THR A 10 20.90 -35.77 67.24
N PRO A 11 19.54 -35.90 67.33
CA PRO A 11 18.72 -36.89 66.58
C PRO A 11 17.17 -36.69 66.40
N SER A 12 16.59 -37.51 65.50
CA SER A 12 15.34 -38.36 65.57
C SER A 12 14.04 -37.94 66.30
N GLN A 13 12.89 -38.00 65.58
CA GLN A 13 11.61 -38.70 65.90
C GLN A 13 10.50 -38.24 64.89
N ARG A 14 9.91 -39.08 64.01
CA ARG A 14 8.79 -40.06 64.15
C ARG A 14 7.50 -39.40 64.71
N VAL A 15 6.33 -39.35 64.05
CA VAL A 15 5.34 -40.42 63.74
C VAL A 15 4.13 -39.83 62.94
N GLU A 16 3.61 -40.60 61.96
CA GLU A 16 2.23 -40.78 61.38
C GLU A 16 1.24 -39.59 61.22
N ALA A 17 0.29 -39.53 60.26
CA ALA A 17 -0.58 -40.56 59.68
C ALA A 17 -1.16 -40.10 58.31
N SER A 18 -1.43 -41.01 57.36
CA SER A 18 -2.78 -41.49 56.97
C SER A 18 -3.33 -40.96 55.63
N GLN A 19 -3.58 -41.93 54.74
CA GLN A 19 -4.66 -42.05 53.74
C GLN A 19 -4.58 -41.25 52.42
N ASN A 20 -4.48 -42.04 51.33
CA ASN A 20 -5.32 -42.05 50.11
C ASN A 20 -6.02 -40.72 49.78
N THR A 21 -6.01 -40.20 48.56
CA THR A 21 -6.64 -40.81 47.38
C THR A 21 -6.42 -39.89 46.15
N VAL A 22 -6.53 -40.48 44.95
CA VAL A 22 -6.81 -39.86 43.63
C VAL A 22 -5.60 -39.40 42.80
N ASP A 23 -5.27 -40.23 41.82
CA ASP A 23 -4.51 -39.88 40.61
C ASP A 23 -5.19 -38.73 39.83
N PRO A 24 -4.45 -37.69 39.41
CA PRO A 24 -4.82 -36.93 38.23
C PRO A 24 -3.95 -37.37 37.05
N GLN A 25 -4.65 -37.97 36.09
CA GLN A 25 -4.37 -37.97 34.65
C GLN A 25 -3.02 -37.39 34.20
N SER A 26 -2.23 -38.27 33.58
CA SER A 26 -1.15 -37.92 32.64
C SER A 26 -1.62 -36.85 31.64
N THR A 27 -1.30 -35.59 31.93
CA THR A 27 -1.42 -34.49 30.99
C THR A 27 -0.43 -34.73 29.85
N LEU A 28 -0.95 -34.98 28.65
CA LEU A 28 -0.15 -34.90 27.43
C LEU A 28 0.55 -33.53 27.42
N PRO A 29 1.86 -33.46 27.09
CA PRO A 29 2.51 -32.19 26.90
C PRO A 29 1.82 -31.47 25.74
N SER A 30 1.21 -30.33 26.05
CA SER A 30 0.74 -29.37 25.07
C SER A 30 1.90 -29.09 24.13
N GLN A 31 1.81 -29.57 22.89
CA GLN A 31 2.70 -29.16 21.83
C GLN A 31 2.41 -27.69 21.57
N THR A 32 3.16 -26.82 22.25
CA THR A 32 3.28 -25.43 21.88
C THR A 32 3.95 -25.43 20.52
N THR A 33 3.15 -25.37 19.46
CA THR A 33 3.65 -25.15 18.11
C THR A 33 4.36 -23.80 18.13
N GLN A 34 5.67 -23.82 18.36
CA GLN A 34 6.52 -22.66 18.14
C GLN A 34 6.39 -22.33 16.66
N VAL A 35 5.56 -21.33 16.37
CA VAL A 35 5.57 -20.67 15.07
C VAL A 35 6.94 -19.99 15.00
N THR A 36 7.93 -20.69 14.45
CA THR A 36 9.20 -20.10 14.06
C THR A 36 8.85 -18.99 13.08
N SER A 37 8.92 -17.74 13.54
CA SER A 37 8.68 -16.60 12.66
C SER A 37 9.81 -16.61 11.62
N THR A 38 9.45 -16.96 10.39
CA THR A 38 10.39 -16.93 9.28
C THR A 38 10.85 -15.49 9.11
N ASN A 39 12.14 -15.25 9.25
CA ASN A 39 12.65 -13.89 9.15
C ASN A 39 12.46 -13.38 7.72
N SER A 40 12.14 -12.10 7.54
CA SER A 40 11.85 -11.56 6.20
C SER A 40 12.99 -11.72 5.18
N TRP A 41 14.24 -11.86 5.65
CA TRP A 41 15.43 -12.09 4.83
C TRP A 41 15.64 -13.56 4.43
N GLU A 42 14.89 -14.50 5.01
CA GLU A 42 14.90 -15.93 4.65
C GLU A 42 13.96 -16.22 3.46
N LEU A 43 13.04 -15.29 3.17
CA LEU A 43 12.13 -15.42 2.03
C LEU A 43 12.88 -15.08 0.73
N VAL A 44 13.14 -16.08 -0.10
CA VAL A 44 13.82 -15.93 -1.39
C VAL A 44 12.85 -16.25 -2.53
N PRO A 45 12.70 -15.36 -3.54
CA PRO A 45 11.82 -15.62 -4.67
C PRO A 45 12.40 -16.71 -5.60
N ASN A 46 11.53 -17.62 -6.03
CA ASN A 46 11.85 -18.64 -7.04
C ASN A 46 11.23 -18.24 -8.39
N VAL A 47 11.98 -17.42 -9.14
CA VAL A 47 11.52 -16.80 -10.38
C VAL A 47 12.40 -17.22 -11.54
N VAL A 48 11.79 -17.84 -12.54
CA VAL A 48 12.42 -18.07 -13.84
C VAL A 48 12.07 -16.90 -14.75
N PHE A 49 13.07 -16.25 -15.30
CA PHE A 49 12.85 -15.12 -16.19
C PHE A 49 12.24 -15.62 -17.51
N PRO A 50 11.08 -15.11 -17.93
CA PRO A 50 10.34 -15.65 -19.08
C PRO A 50 10.98 -15.21 -20.40
N ASN A 51 10.51 -15.79 -21.50
CA ASN A 51 10.78 -15.26 -22.84
C ASN A 51 10.07 -13.90 -22.98
N LEU A 52 10.84 -12.83 -23.22
CA LEU A 52 10.30 -11.47 -23.28
C LEU A 52 9.46 -11.24 -24.53
N HIS A 53 9.81 -11.84 -25.67
CA HIS A 53 9.03 -11.69 -26.88
C HIS A 53 7.60 -12.24 -26.67
N GLU A 54 7.50 -13.45 -26.12
CA GLU A 54 6.22 -14.09 -25.80
C GLU A 54 5.46 -13.30 -24.74
N THR A 55 6.14 -12.88 -23.66
CA THR A 55 5.54 -12.07 -22.58
C THR A 55 4.96 -10.76 -23.11
N ILE A 56 5.72 -10.02 -23.92
CA ILE A 56 5.27 -8.75 -24.50
C ILE A 56 4.13 -9.00 -25.49
N CYS A 57 4.22 -10.03 -26.33
CA CYS A 57 3.19 -10.38 -27.30
C CYS A 57 1.87 -10.77 -26.60
N GLN A 58 1.93 -11.52 -25.51
CA GLN A 58 0.78 -11.92 -24.73
C GLN A 58 0.07 -10.70 -24.14
N LEU A 59 0.82 -9.82 -23.47
CA LEU A 59 0.28 -8.59 -22.90
C LEU A 59 -0.33 -7.70 -23.99
N ALA A 60 0.39 -7.48 -25.09
CA ALA A 60 -0.10 -6.66 -26.21
C ALA A 60 -1.35 -7.27 -26.86
N SER A 61 -1.47 -8.60 -26.92
CA SER A 61 -2.68 -9.26 -27.42
C SER A 61 -3.87 -8.96 -26.51
N GLY A 62 -3.71 -9.15 -25.18
CA GLY A 62 -4.76 -8.85 -24.21
C GLY A 62 -5.21 -7.38 -24.28
N LEU A 63 -4.24 -6.45 -24.29
CA LEU A 63 -4.50 -5.01 -24.38
C LEU A 63 -5.15 -4.57 -25.70
N ALA A 64 -4.96 -5.33 -26.79
CA ALA A 64 -5.57 -5.04 -28.08
C ALA A 64 -7.01 -5.57 -28.18
N THR A 65 -7.34 -6.67 -27.50
CA THR A 65 -8.64 -7.35 -27.62
C THR A 65 -9.63 -7.02 -26.52
N ASP A 66 -9.15 -6.75 -25.30
CA ASP A 66 -9.98 -6.53 -24.12
C ASP A 66 -9.50 -5.29 -23.38
N PRO A 67 -9.97 -4.09 -23.77
CA PRO A 67 -9.63 -2.88 -23.07
C PRO A 67 -10.40 -2.87 -21.75
N ASP A 68 -9.75 -3.39 -20.70
CA ASP A 68 -10.12 -3.10 -19.31
C ASP A 68 -10.52 -1.63 -19.22
N VAL A 69 -11.70 -1.35 -18.66
CA VAL A 69 -12.30 -0.02 -18.60
C VAL A 69 -11.32 0.99 -17.99
N TYR A 70 -10.48 0.55 -17.05
CA TYR A 70 -9.46 1.39 -16.42
C TYR A 70 -8.29 1.76 -17.35
N LEU A 71 -8.10 1.03 -18.45
CA LEU A 71 -7.02 1.22 -19.43
C LEU A 71 -7.40 2.10 -20.63
N GLN A 72 -8.66 2.53 -20.74
CA GLN A 72 -9.17 3.31 -21.88
C GLN A 72 -8.54 4.71 -22.04
N ARG A 73 -7.76 5.19 -21.05
CA ARG A 73 -7.10 6.51 -21.12
C ARG A 73 -5.93 6.58 -22.08
N LEU A 74 -5.29 5.44 -22.37
CA LEU A 74 -4.31 5.33 -23.44
C LEU A 74 -4.90 4.46 -24.56
N PRO A 75 -4.69 4.82 -25.84
CA PRO A 75 -5.25 4.09 -26.95
C PRO A 75 -4.42 2.85 -27.27
N TYR A 76 -4.30 1.92 -26.32
CA TYR A 76 -3.50 0.69 -26.45
C TYR A 76 -3.87 -0.07 -27.73
N HIS A 77 -5.16 -0.38 -27.93
CA HIS A 77 -5.64 -1.05 -29.12
C HIS A 77 -5.23 -0.32 -30.41
N SER A 78 -5.50 0.98 -30.52
CA SER A 78 -5.17 1.74 -31.73
C SER A 78 -3.66 1.81 -31.99
N VAL A 79 -2.85 1.97 -30.95
CA VAL A 79 -1.39 2.02 -31.08
C VAL A 79 -0.84 0.65 -31.48
N ILE A 80 -1.26 -0.43 -30.81
CA ILE A 80 -0.80 -1.80 -31.12
C ILE A 80 -1.17 -2.16 -32.57
N THR A 81 -2.40 -1.86 -32.99
CA THR A 81 -2.85 -2.08 -34.37
C THR A 81 -2.07 -1.23 -35.38
N ALA A 82 -1.81 0.05 -35.07
CA ALA A 82 -1.01 0.93 -35.94
C ALA A 82 0.44 0.47 -36.11
N HIS A 83 0.99 -0.25 -35.13
CA HIS A 83 2.31 -0.88 -35.20
C HIS A 83 2.30 -2.25 -35.89
N GLY A 84 1.18 -2.68 -36.48
CA GLY A 84 1.07 -3.96 -37.18
C GLY A 84 0.69 -5.14 -36.29
N GLY A 85 0.17 -4.88 -35.09
CA GLY A 85 -0.35 -5.88 -34.16
C GLY A 85 0.64 -6.32 -33.07
N PRO A 86 0.20 -7.21 -32.15
CA PRO A 86 0.95 -7.62 -30.96
C PRO A 86 2.37 -8.15 -31.25
N GLN A 87 2.54 -8.93 -32.31
CA GLN A 87 3.83 -9.51 -32.68
C GLN A 87 4.81 -8.42 -33.14
N LYS A 88 4.35 -7.49 -33.99
CA LYS A 88 5.20 -6.43 -34.53
C LYS A 88 5.61 -5.41 -33.48
N ILE A 89 4.70 -5.07 -32.56
CA ILE A 89 5.08 -4.22 -31.43
C ILE A 89 6.04 -4.96 -30.48
N ALA A 90 5.88 -6.26 -30.25
CA ALA A 90 6.83 -7.04 -29.45
C ALA A 90 8.24 -7.06 -30.07
N GLU A 91 8.35 -7.33 -31.37
CA GLU A 91 9.61 -7.26 -32.12
C GLU A 91 10.28 -5.88 -32.00
N MET A 92 9.50 -4.79 -32.08
CA MET A 92 9.99 -3.43 -31.94
C MET A 92 10.52 -3.18 -30.52
N LEU A 93 9.73 -3.50 -29.49
CA LEU A 93 10.07 -3.24 -28.10
C LEU A 93 11.27 -4.09 -27.64
N LEU A 94 11.41 -5.31 -28.15
CA LEU A 94 12.53 -6.17 -27.82
C LEU A 94 13.88 -5.60 -28.29
N LYS A 95 13.89 -4.74 -29.32
CA LYS A 95 15.10 -4.03 -29.77
C LYS A 95 15.55 -2.94 -28.79
N TRP A 96 14.67 -2.51 -27.88
CA TRP A 96 15.00 -1.51 -26.86
C TRP A 96 15.56 -2.15 -25.59
N VAL A 97 15.23 -3.43 -25.35
CA VAL A 97 15.70 -4.16 -24.16
C VAL A 97 17.21 -4.32 -24.20
N ASP A 98 17.86 -4.05 -23.08
CA ASP A 98 19.31 -4.20 -22.95
C ASP A 98 19.72 -5.66 -23.27
N PRO A 99 20.72 -5.88 -24.14
CA PRO A 99 21.12 -7.24 -24.52
C PRO A 99 21.53 -8.12 -23.35
N HIS A 100 22.10 -7.55 -22.27
CA HIS A 100 22.49 -8.31 -21.09
C HIS A 100 21.27 -8.81 -20.31
N ILE A 101 20.18 -8.03 -20.26
CA ILE A 101 18.92 -8.46 -19.63
C ILE A 101 18.33 -9.65 -20.37
N ARG A 102 18.45 -9.70 -21.69
CA ARG A 102 17.98 -10.85 -22.49
C ARG A 102 18.74 -12.13 -22.19
N THR A 103 19.95 -12.06 -21.63
CA THR A 103 20.69 -13.26 -21.21
C THR A 103 20.03 -13.98 -20.02
N LEU A 104 19.06 -13.35 -19.35
CA LEU A 104 18.27 -13.96 -18.28
C LEU A 104 17.17 -14.89 -18.80
N GLU A 105 16.71 -14.75 -20.05
CA GLU A 105 15.59 -15.53 -20.60
C GLU A 105 15.77 -17.04 -20.38
N GLY A 106 14.78 -17.67 -19.75
CA GLY A 106 14.77 -19.10 -19.40
C GLY A 106 15.61 -19.49 -18.18
N ARG A 107 16.22 -18.53 -17.47
CA ARG A 107 17.10 -18.80 -16.32
C ARG A 107 16.40 -18.49 -15.00
N LEU A 108 16.74 -19.30 -13.99
CA LEU A 108 16.41 -18.98 -12.60
C LEU A 108 17.18 -17.73 -12.17
N LEU A 109 16.46 -16.73 -11.69
CA LEU A 109 17.04 -15.49 -11.20
C LEU A 109 17.77 -15.72 -9.88
N ARG A 110 19.03 -15.30 -9.85
CA ARG A 110 19.91 -15.34 -8.68
C ARG A 110 20.60 -14.00 -8.53
N THR A 111 20.88 -13.62 -7.29
CA THR A 111 21.59 -12.37 -6.96
C THR A 111 22.91 -12.24 -7.73
N GLU A 112 23.69 -13.32 -7.81
CA GLU A 112 24.97 -13.36 -8.54
C GLU A 112 24.82 -12.97 -10.02
N ASN A 113 23.80 -13.50 -10.70
CA ASN A 113 23.55 -13.23 -12.11
C ASN A 113 23.12 -11.77 -12.34
N LEU A 114 22.31 -11.23 -11.42
CA LEU A 114 21.81 -9.87 -11.51
C LEU A 114 22.95 -8.86 -11.28
N LEU A 115 23.82 -9.10 -10.30
CA LEU A 115 24.98 -8.23 -10.03
C LEU A 115 26.04 -8.33 -11.13
N ASP A 116 26.25 -9.50 -11.74
CA ASP A 116 27.14 -9.64 -12.90
C ASP A 116 26.63 -8.84 -14.11
N ILE A 117 25.32 -8.86 -14.38
CA ILE A 117 24.72 -8.01 -15.42
C ILE A 117 24.94 -6.54 -15.09
N GLN A 118 24.69 -6.13 -13.85
CA GLN A 118 24.90 -4.75 -13.41
C GLN A 118 26.34 -4.29 -13.66
N ALA A 119 27.32 -5.13 -13.33
CA ALA A 119 28.75 -4.81 -13.49
C ALA A 119 29.19 -4.68 -14.97
N ARG A 120 28.45 -5.27 -15.90
CA ARG A 120 28.70 -5.20 -17.34
C ARG A 120 28.02 -4.02 -18.02
N GLN A 121 27.02 -3.43 -17.37
CA GLN A 121 26.31 -2.27 -17.90
C GLN A 121 27.13 -1.01 -17.69
N ASP A 122 27.07 -0.11 -18.67
CA ASP A 122 27.61 1.23 -18.49
C ASP A 122 26.66 2.09 -17.63
N ASP A 123 27.23 3.13 -17.01
CA ASP A 123 26.47 4.15 -16.27
C ASP A 123 25.79 5.17 -17.21
N CYS A 124 25.71 4.88 -18.52
CA CYS A 124 25.07 5.74 -19.49
C CYS A 124 23.58 5.43 -19.55
N TRP A 125 22.76 6.35 -19.04
CA TRP A 125 21.31 6.23 -19.07
C TRP A 125 20.71 7.19 -20.09
N ASN A 126 20.12 6.64 -21.15
CA ASN A 126 19.38 7.42 -22.12
C ASN A 126 17.98 7.83 -21.59
N PRO A 127 17.40 8.93 -22.11
CA PRO A 127 16.04 9.32 -21.78
C PRO A 127 15.00 8.24 -22.16
N ASN A 128 13.88 8.21 -21.44
CA ASN A 128 12.81 7.22 -21.64
C ASN A 128 13.28 5.77 -21.45
N GLY A 129 14.19 5.57 -20.50
CA GLY A 129 14.70 4.25 -20.12
C GLY A 129 13.89 3.61 -18.99
N GLY A 130 14.02 2.29 -18.93
CA GLY A 130 13.57 1.48 -17.81
C GLY A 130 14.73 1.06 -16.91
N TYR A 131 14.44 0.93 -15.63
CA TYR A 131 15.39 0.48 -14.62
C TYR A 131 14.73 -0.55 -13.70
N VAL A 132 15.54 -1.33 -13.00
CA VAL A 132 15.10 -2.13 -11.85
C VAL A 132 16.04 -1.87 -10.68
N ASP A 133 15.48 -1.65 -9.49
CA ASP A 133 16.25 -1.83 -8.26
C ASP A 133 16.18 -3.28 -7.83
N ILE A 134 17.33 -3.95 -7.75
CA ILE A 134 17.50 -5.26 -7.14
C ILE A 134 17.97 -5.06 -5.71
N VAL A 135 17.04 -5.14 -4.77
CA VAL A 135 17.35 -5.01 -3.34
C VAL A 135 17.96 -6.31 -2.84
N THR A 136 19.23 -6.28 -2.45
CA THR A 136 19.97 -7.41 -1.88
C THR A 136 20.08 -7.29 -0.37
N ASP A 137 20.38 -8.38 0.35
CA ASP A 137 20.61 -8.37 1.80
C ASP A 137 21.95 -9.07 2.13
N SER A 138 22.89 -8.38 2.76
CA SER A 138 24.23 -8.93 3.02
C SER A 138 24.27 -10.10 3.99
N ARG A 139 23.15 -10.40 4.66
CA ARG A 139 22.99 -11.58 5.52
C ARG A 139 22.60 -12.84 4.76
N ASN A 140 22.05 -12.69 3.54
CA ASN A 140 21.62 -13.80 2.72
C ASN A 140 21.92 -13.51 1.24
N SER A 141 22.94 -14.18 0.70
CA SER A 141 23.35 -14.03 -0.70
C SER A 141 22.27 -14.40 -1.71
N GLU A 142 21.29 -15.21 -1.33
CA GLU A 142 20.16 -15.60 -2.18
C GLU A 142 19.01 -14.57 -2.13
N TYR A 143 18.99 -13.67 -1.14
CA TYR A 143 17.93 -12.68 -1.01
C TYR A 143 18.02 -11.64 -2.13
N TRP A 144 16.93 -11.51 -2.87
CA TRP A 144 16.69 -10.37 -3.74
C TRP A 144 15.21 -9.99 -3.80
N ARG A 145 14.93 -8.72 -4.12
CA ARG A 145 13.59 -8.18 -4.37
C ARG A 145 13.68 -7.17 -5.51
N ALA A 146 12.76 -7.23 -6.47
CA ALA A 146 12.79 -6.34 -7.63
C ALA A 146 11.77 -5.20 -7.52
N TYR A 147 12.21 -4.02 -7.93
CA TYR A 147 11.37 -2.85 -8.19
C TYR A 147 11.65 -2.30 -9.60
N PRO A 148 10.98 -2.84 -10.64
CA PRO A 148 11.01 -2.27 -11.98
C PRO A 148 10.31 -0.91 -12.01
N GLY A 149 10.86 0.02 -12.76
CA GLY A 149 10.28 1.33 -12.98
C GLY A 149 10.77 1.96 -14.28
N GLN A 150 10.15 3.07 -14.67
CA GLN A 150 10.56 3.84 -15.84
C GLN A 150 10.62 5.34 -15.58
N SER A 151 11.34 6.06 -16.44
CA SER A 151 11.41 7.53 -16.37
C SER A 151 11.80 8.14 -17.71
N LYS A 152 11.31 9.36 -17.96
CA LYS A 152 11.85 10.22 -19.04
C LYS A 152 13.32 10.58 -18.78
N ASP A 153 13.72 10.65 -17.52
CA ASP A 153 15.08 10.92 -17.05
C ASP A 153 15.42 9.90 -15.94
N PRO A 154 15.93 8.71 -16.30
CA PRO A 154 16.30 7.67 -15.33
C PRO A 154 17.35 8.14 -14.31
N PRO A 155 18.44 8.85 -14.68
CA PRO A 155 19.41 9.37 -13.72
C PRO A 155 18.78 10.22 -12.62
N CYS A 156 17.92 11.17 -12.98
CA CYS A 156 17.25 12.02 -12.00
C CYS A 156 16.32 11.19 -11.10
N ARG A 157 15.56 10.25 -11.67
CA ARG A 157 14.64 9.40 -10.91
C ARG A 157 15.38 8.48 -9.93
N ILE A 158 16.48 7.86 -10.36
CA ILE A 158 17.33 7.01 -9.51
C ILE A 158 17.94 7.84 -8.37
N LYS A 159 18.39 9.07 -8.63
CA LYS A 159 18.87 9.99 -7.58
C LYS A 159 17.78 10.31 -6.54
N ILE A 160 16.53 10.45 -6.95
CA ILE A 160 15.39 10.65 -6.04
C ILE A 160 15.20 9.44 -5.14
N HIS A 161 15.18 8.22 -5.72
CA HIS A 161 15.09 6.97 -4.97
C HIS A 161 16.24 6.82 -3.97
N ASN A 162 17.48 7.01 -4.40
CA ASN A 162 18.67 6.94 -3.53
C ASN A 162 18.58 7.93 -2.37
N ARG A 163 18.13 9.17 -2.63
CA ARG A 163 17.93 10.16 -1.56
C ARG A 163 16.84 9.74 -0.57
N ALA A 164 15.75 9.13 -1.04
CA ALA A 164 14.70 8.61 -0.16
C ALA A 164 15.20 7.45 0.70
N ILE A 165 15.95 6.52 0.12
CA ILE A 165 16.58 5.38 0.79
C ILE A 165 17.57 5.86 1.86
N LEU A 166 18.49 6.77 1.51
CA LEU A 166 19.48 7.31 2.45
C LEU A 166 18.85 8.07 3.62
N ARG A 167 17.64 8.61 3.44
CA ARG A 167 16.86 9.26 4.51
C ARG A 167 16.04 8.27 5.35
N GLY A 168 16.13 6.97 5.08
CA GLY A 168 15.34 5.94 5.75
C GLY A 168 13.84 6.07 5.50
N SER A 169 13.45 6.57 4.31
CA SER A 169 12.03 6.69 3.95
C SER A 169 11.32 5.34 4.05
N LYS A 170 10.04 5.38 4.43
CA LYS A 170 9.14 4.22 4.49
C LYS A 170 7.82 4.48 3.73
N SER A 171 7.82 5.48 2.84
CA SER A 171 6.61 5.96 2.18
C SER A 171 6.10 5.07 1.06
N THR A 172 6.89 4.10 0.60
CA THR A 172 6.52 3.10 -0.41
C THR A 172 6.94 1.72 0.08
N LEU A 173 6.35 0.64 -0.45
CA LEU A 173 6.78 -0.72 -0.14
C LEU A 173 8.27 -0.93 -0.45
N HIS A 174 8.73 -0.38 -1.57
CA HIS A 174 10.14 -0.38 -1.97
C HIS A 174 11.05 0.18 -0.86
N TYR A 175 10.80 1.41 -0.40
CA TYR A 175 11.65 2.02 0.64
C TYR A 175 11.48 1.35 2.00
N TYR A 176 10.25 0.93 2.33
CA TYR A 176 9.95 0.21 3.56
C TYR A 176 10.78 -1.08 3.65
N VAL A 177 10.79 -1.90 2.61
CA VAL A 177 11.55 -3.16 2.58
C VAL A 177 13.05 -2.90 2.74
N ILE A 178 13.61 -1.89 2.08
CA ILE A 178 15.03 -1.54 2.27
C ILE A 178 15.29 -1.12 3.71
N ALA A 179 14.47 -0.23 4.28
CA ALA A 179 14.61 0.26 5.65
C ALA A 179 14.50 -0.86 6.70
N GLN A 180 13.63 -1.86 6.47
CA GLN A 180 13.53 -3.05 7.33
C GLN A 180 14.77 -3.94 7.31
N GLY A 181 15.67 -3.72 6.34
CA GLY A 181 16.98 -4.34 6.32
C GLY A 181 17.92 -3.88 7.43
N GLN A 182 17.60 -2.81 8.18
CA GLN A 182 18.45 -2.28 9.26
C GLN A 182 19.90 -2.01 8.83
N GLY A 183 20.10 -1.56 7.58
CA GLY A 183 21.42 -1.30 7.00
C GLY A 183 22.06 -2.50 6.29
N TYR A 184 21.50 -3.70 6.40
CA TYR A 184 21.98 -4.88 5.67
C TYR A 184 21.46 -4.96 4.22
N ARG A 185 20.41 -4.18 3.89
CA ARG A 185 19.84 -4.15 2.54
C ARG A 185 20.42 -3.01 1.71
N ALA A 186 20.74 -3.32 0.46
CA ALA A 186 21.31 -2.37 -0.50
C ALA A 186 20.45 -2.32 -1.77
N ALA A 187 20.37 -1.14 -2.37
CA ALA A 187 19.74 -0.92 -3.67
C ALA A 187 20.78 -1.06 -4.78
N ASN A 188 20.45 -1.82 -5.83
CA ASN A 188 21.34 -2.11 -6.95
C ASN A 188 20.57 -1.88 -8.26
N TRP A 189 20.90 -0.77 -8.92
CA TRP A 189 20.19 -0.33 -10.13
C TRP A 189 20.73 -1.02 -11.38
N LEU A 190 19.87 -1.71 -12.11
CA LEU A 190 20.15 -2.28 -13.42
C LEU A 190 19.34 -1.53 -14.48
N LYS A 191 19.93 -1.35 -15.65
CA LYS A 191 19.26 -0.81 -16.83
C LYS A 191 18.47 -1.93 -17.51
N LEU A 192 17.19 -1.69 -17.78
CA LEU A 192 16.31 -2.70 -18.39
C LEU A 192 16.16 -2.50 -19.90
N TRP A 193 15.88 -1.27 -20.31
CA TRP A 193 15.69 -0.91 -21.72
C TRP A 193 15.97 0.58 -21.93
N GLU A 194 16.21 0.96 -23.17
CA GLU A 194 16.31 2.35 -23.60
C GLU A 194 15.61 2.54 -24.95
N ALA A 195 14.75 3.55 -25.04
CA ALA A 195 14.17 3.90 -26.34
C ALA A 195 15.27 4.45 -27.26
N THR A 196 15.38 3.90 -28.47
CA THR A 196 16.37 4.35 -29.45
C THR A 196 16.17 5.81 -29.81
N LYS A 197 17.23 6.62 -29.90
CA LYS A 197 17.13 8.06 -30.22
C LYS A 197 16.42 8.33 -31.56
N ASP A 198 16.52 7.39 -32.48
CA ASP A 198 15.92 7.47 -33.82
C ASP A 198 14.41 7.13 -33.83
N THR A 199 13.86 6.65 -32.72
CA THR A 199 12.41 6.42 -32.63
C THR A 199 11.66 7.73 -32.45
N GLN A 200 11.36 8.38 -33.58
CA GLN A 200 10.39 9.47 -33.69
C GLN A 200 8.95 8.96 -33.48
N LEU A 201 8.71 8.27 -32.37
CA LEU A 201 7.38 7.86 -31.98
C LEU A 201 6.58 9.07 -31.47
N PRO A 202 5.31 9.19 -31.84
CA PRO A 202 4.39 10.11 -31.18
C PRO A 202 4.39 9.90 -29.67
N CYS A 203 4.16 10.96 -28.88
CA CYS A 203 4.16 10.89 -27.42
C CYS A 203 3.24 9.77 -26.88
N THR A 204 2.06 9.60 -27.49
CA THR A 204 1.10 8.55 -27.11
C THR A 204 1.61 7.14 -27.39
N SER A 205 2.14 6.89 -28.60
CA SER A 205 2.71 5.58 -28.94
C SER A 205 3.90 5.23 -28.06
N ARG A 206 4.73 6.23 -27.73
CA ARG A 206 5.83 6.08 -26.78
C ARG A 206 5.32 5.72 -25.38
N ALA A 207 4.32 6.42 -24.87
CA ALA A 207 3.75 6.12 -23.55
C ALA A 207 3.18 4.69 -23.47
N VAL A 208 2.43 4.27 -24.49
CA VAL A 208 1.92 2.88 -24.59
C VAL A 208 3.06 1.87 -24.62
N SER A 209 4.07 2.11 -25.45
CA SER A 209 5.26 1.25 -25.58
C SER A 209 6.01 1.06 -24.26
N LEU A 210 6.22 2.17 -23.56
CA LEU A 210 6.87 2.22 -22.26
C LEU A 210 6.08 1.46 -21.18
N ASN A 211 4.76 1.67 -21.11
CA ASN A 211 3.89 0.94 -20.17
C ASN A 211 3.87 -0.58 -20.44
N ILE A 212 3.88 -1.00 -21.71
CA ILE A 212 3.97 -2.42 -22.08
C ILE A 212 5.29 -3.02 -21.59
N LEU A 213 6.42 -2.33 -21.82
CA LEU A 213 7.74 -2.78 -21.36
C LEU A 213 7.82 -2.85 -19.83
N GLU A 214 7.33 -1.83 -19.12
CA GLU A 214 7.34 -1.81 -17.67
C GLU A 214 6.51 -2.96 -17.07
N MET A 215 5.32 -3.21 -17.63
CA MET A 215 4.45 -4.31 -17.21
C MET A 215 5.04 -5.70 -17.54
N ALA A 216 5.64 -5.86 -18.71
CA ALA A 216 6.34 -7.09 -19.08
C ALA A 216 7.54 -7.37 -18.15
N MET A 217 8.30 -6.33 -17.78
CA MET A 217 9.40 -6.47 -16.82
C MET A 217 8.88 -6.75 -15.40
N CYS A 218 7.74 -6.17 -15.01
CA CYS A 218 7.09 -6.54 -13.75
C CYS A 218 6.68 -8.02 -13.73
N ARG A 219 6.23 -8.59 -14.85
CA ARG A 219 5.98 -10.03 -14.98
C ARG A 219 7.27 -10.84 -14.94
N ALA A 220 8.33 -10.37 -15.59
CA ALA A 220 9.60 -11.09 -15.70
C ALA A 220 10.32 -11.22 -14.36
N PHE A 221 10.25 -10.18 -13.52
CA PHE A 221 10.78 -10.18 -12.16
C PHE A 221 9.76 -10.59 -11.10
N GLU A 222 8.52 -10.88 -11.50
CA GLU A 222 7.37 -11.11 -10.61
C GLU A 222 7.23 -10.03 -9.52
N SER A 223 7.42 -8.77 -9.91
CA SER A 223 7.52 -7.65 -8.98
C SER A 223 6.16 -7.07 -8.54
N LEU A 224 5.05 -7.60 -9.07
CA LEU A 224 3.67 -7.23 -8.74
C LEU A 224 3.00 -8.36 -7.93
N PRO A 225 1.84 -8.08 -7.28
CA PRO A 225 1.05 -9.13 -6.67
C PRO A 225 0.68 -10.21 -7.69
N GLY A 226 0.72 -11.47 -7.27
CA GLY A 226 0.48 -12.63 -8.14
C GLY A 226 -0.89 -12.60 -8.80
N SER A 227 -1.92 -12.12 -8.10
CA SER A 227 -3.27 -11.95 -8.67
C SER A 227 -3.31 -10.95 -9.82
N ILE A 228 -2.43 -9.94 -9.81
CA ILE A 228 -2.31 -8.98 -10.91
C ILE A 228 -1.61 -9.64 -12.08
N LEU A 229 -0.50 -10.33 -11.84
CA LEU A 229 0.23 -11.02 -12.91
C LEU A 229 -0.66 -12.07 -13.59
N GLU A 230 -1.44 -12.82 -12.81
CA GLU A 230 -2.39 -13.80 -13.34
C GLU A 230 -3.51 -13.15 -14.17
N ALA A 231 -3.98 -11.96 -13.80
CA ALA A 231 -5.01 -11.26 -14.57
C ALA A 231 -4.53 -10.86 -15.99
N TYR A 232 -3.26 -10.48 -16.14
CA TYR A 232 -2.71 -10.04 -17.43
C TYR A 232 -2.01 -11.14 -18.23
N PHE A 233 -1.43 -12.13 -17.55
CA PHE A 233 -0.57 -13.16 -18.16
C PHE A 233 -1.08 -14.58 -17.93
N GLY A 234 -2.19 -14.77 -17.22
CA GLY A 234 -2.67 -16.08 -16.82
C GLY A 234 -1.79 -16.74 -15.74
N PRO A 235 -2.14 -17.98 -15.34
CA PRO A 235 -1.35 -18.74 -14.38
C PRO A 235 0.05 -19.03 -14.94
N ARG A 236 1.02 -19.29 -14.06
CA ARG A 236 2.37 -19.69 -14.50
C ARG A 236 2.31 -21.02 -15.27
N GLU A 237 3.18 -21.15 -16.26
CA GLU A 237 3.30 -22.36 -17.09
C GLU A 237 3.64 -23.61 -16.27
N ASP A 238 4.36 -23.45 -15.15
CA ASP A 238 4.71 -24.54 -14.23
C ASP A 238 3.61 -24.86 -13.20
N GLY A 239 2.45 -24.19 -13.29
CA GLY A 239 1.31 -24.35 -12.39
C GLY A 239 1.54 -23.84 -10.97
N LYS A 240 2.71 -23.23 -10.68
CA LYS A 240 3.00 -22.66 -9.36
C LYS A 240 2.40 -21.26 -9.22
N PRO A 241 2.10 -20.81 -7.99
CA PRO A 241 1.74 -19.43 -7.77
C PRO A 241 2.95 -18.51 -8.06
N TYR A 242 2.65 -17.29 -8.49
CA TYR A 242 3.62 -16.20 -8.53
C TYR A 242 4.22 -15.94 -7.13
N SER A 243 5.44 -15.41 -7.08
CA SER A 243 6.23 -15.28 -5.86
C SER A 243 5.57 -14.40 -4.79
N ASN A 244 4.83 -13.36 -5.19
CA ASN A 244 4.29 -12.32 -4.29
C ASN A 244 5.35 -11.60 -3.45
N LEU A 245 6.62 -11.66 -3.86
CA LEU A 245 7.76 -11.02 -3.18
C LEU A 245 8.23 -9.76 -3.91
N GLY A 246 7.44 -9.22 -4.83
CA GLY A 246 7.75 -7.98 -5.53
C GLY A 246 7.67 -6.71 -4.68
N LEU A 247 8.22 -5.61 -5.18
CA LEU A 247 8.18 -4.29 -4.52
C LEU A 247 7.20 -3.30 -5.18
N ASN A 248 6.58 -3.66 -6.31
CA ASN A 248 5.50 -2.87 -6.91
C ASN A 248 4.15 -3.32 -6.34
N ILE A 249 3.33 -2.35 -5.93
CA ILE A 249 1.96 -2.60 -5.46
C ILE A 249 0.95 -2.31 -6.58
N ILE A 250 1.27 -1.40 -7.50
CA ILE A 250 0.34 -0.94 -8.54
C ILE A 250 0.85 -1.30 -9.93
N PRO A 251 -0.02 -1.88 -10.78
CA PRO A 251 0.30 -2.18 -12.16
C PRO A 251 0.81 -0.95 -12.92
N PRO A 252 1.94 -1.03 -13.62
CA PRO A 252 2.48 0.04 -14.49
C PRO A 252 1.47 0.64 -15.45
N VAL A 253 0.59 -0.18 -16.03
CA VAL A 253 -0.46 0.24 -16.95
C VAL A 253 -1.48 1.20 -16.31
N PHE A 254 -1.54 1.26 -14.97
CA PHE A 254 -2.34 2.21 -14.20
C PHE A 254 -1.53 3.39 -13.65
N GLN A 255 -0.20 3.37 -13.74
CA GLN A 255 0.66 4.44 -13.25
C GLN A 255 0.58 5.65 -14.20
N GLY A 256 0.45 6.86 -13.64
CA GLY A 256 0.25 8.09 -14.41
C GLY A 256 -1.21 8.40 -14.76
N LEU A 257 -2.15 7.54 -14.35
CA LEU A 257 -3.57 7.88 -14.31
C LEU A 257 -3.85 8.67 -13.03
N SER A 258 -4.55 9.80 -13.10
CA SER A 258 -5.28 10.33 -11.93
C SER A 258 -6.29 9.26 -11.54
N LEU A 259 -6.04 8.51 -10.46
CA LEU A 259 -6.95 7.51 -9.91
C LEU A 259 -8.13 8.19 -9.18
N GLY A 260 -8.75 9.18 -9.81
CA GLY A 260 -9.93 9.92 -9.32
C GLY A 260 -11.24 9.15 -9.56
N PRO A 261 -12.34 9.58 -8.91
CA PRO A 261 -13.53 8.76 -8.69
C PRO A 261 -14.52 8.85 -9.86
N SER A 262 -14.26 8.14 -10.95
CA SER A 262 -15.23 8.00 -12.04
C SER A 262 -15.68 6.55 -12.19
N ILE A 263 -16.66 6.12 -11.39
CA ILE A 263 -17.57 5.04 -11.77
C ILE A 263 -19.00 5.54 -11.61
N PRO A 264 -19.74 5.75 -12.72
CA PRO A 264 -21.18 5.92 -12.70
C PRO A 264 -21.87 4.62 -12.28
N THR A 265 -22.81 4.80 -11.36
CA THR A 265 -23.96 3.95 -10.98
C THR A 265 -24.39 2.90 -12.01
N LEU A 266 -24.42 1.63 -11.57
CA LEU A 266 -25.26 0.58 -12.15
C LEU A 266 -26.09 -0.07 -11.02
N LEU A 267 -27.13 0.62 -10.62
CA LEU A 267 -28.29 0.06 -9.92
C LEU A 267 -29.52 0.78 -10.47
N ASP A 268 -30.24 0.08 -11.33
CA ASP A 268 -31.71 0.17 -11.40
C ASP A 268 -32.24 -1.19 -11.88
N GLY A 269 -33.08 -1.78 -11.05
CA GLY A 269 -34.13 -2.71 -11.47
C GLY A 269 -35.42 -2.27 -10.76
N PRO A 270 -36.56 -2.99 -10.87
CA PRO A 270 -36.94 -4.05 -11.81
C PRO A 270 -38.29 -3.76 -12.50
N ASN A 271 -38.65 -4.50 -13.57
CA ASN A 271 -40.04 -4.96 -13.82
C ASN A 271 -40.16 -5.98 -14.98
N SER A 272 -40.50 -7.21 -14.61
CA SER A 272 -41.54 -8.11 -15.14
C SER A 272 -41.57 -8.59 -16.62
N VAL A 273 -41.53 -9.93 -16.76
CA VAL A 273 -42.40 -10.84 -17.56
C VAL A 273 -41.87 -11.45 -18.89
N MET A 274 -41.79 -12.79 -18.85
CA MET A 274 -41.91 -13.88 -19.86
C MET A 274 -40.86 -14.18 -20.95
N SER A 275 -40.41 -15.45 -20.91
CA SER A 275 -40.06 -16.41 -22.01
C SER A 275 -38.99 -16.01 -23.04
N THR A 276 -38.07 -16.83 -23.56
CA THR A 276 -37.87 -18.29 -23.65
C THR A 276 -36.41 -18.51 -24.11
N GLU A 277 -35.78 -19.60 -23.67
CA GLU A 277 -34.69 -20.37 -24.30
C GLU A 277 -33.69 -19.68 -25.26
N LYS A 278 -32.40 -19.65 -24.88
CA LYS A 278 -31.37 -20.54 -25.46
C LYS A 278 -29.99 -20.34 -24.80
N LYS A 279 -29.35 -21.48 -24.56
CA LYS A 279 -28.00 -21.69 -24.03
C LYS A 279 -26.95 -20.74 -24.64
N ASN A 280 -26.15 -20.15 -23.76
CA ASN A 280 -24.70 -20.16 -23.86
C ASN A 280 -24.12 -20.05 -22.44
N GLU A 281 -23.58 -21.16 -21.93
CA GLU A 281 -22.64 -21.17 -20.82
C GLU A 281 -21.41 -20.37 -21.24
N LYS A 282 -21.38 -19.09 -20.87
CA LYS A 282 -20.12 -18.37 -20.70
C LYS A 282 -19.89 -18.27 -19.20
N SER A 283 -18.79 -18.84 -18.77
CA SER A 283 -18.25 -18.78 -17.42
C SER A 283 -18.22 -17.35 -16.91
N ASN A 284 -19.24 -16.97 -16.14
CA ASN A 284 -19.20 -15.81 -15.26
C ASN A 284 -18.22 -16.12 -14.12
N ILE A 285 -16.92 -15.98 -14.39
CA ILE A 285 -15.94 -15.81 -13.33
C ILE A 285 -16.09 -14.37 -12.86
N ASN A 286 -17.05 -14.17 -11.95
CA ASN A 286 -17.09 -12.97 -11.12
C ASN A 286 -15.76 -12.92 -10.35
N PHE A 287 -14.87 -12.02 -10.75
CA PHE A 287 -13.71 -11.63 -9.96
C PHE A 287 -14.17 -10.85 -8.73
N GLN A 288 -14.76 -11.56 -7.77
CA GLN A 288 -14.63 -11.18 -6.38
C GLN A 288 -13.41 -11.94 -5.88
N ARG A 289 -12.34 -11.23 -5.50
CA ARG A 289 -11.42 -11.77 -4.50
C ARG A 289 -12.30 -12.36 -3.37
N PRO A 290 -11.89 -13.42 -2.67
CA PRO A 290 -12.40 -13.61 -1.33
C PRO A 290 -11.92 -12.39 -0.54
N LEU A 291 -12.70 -11.30 -0.59
CA LEU A 291 -12.64 -10.23 0.36
C LEU A 291 -12.71 -10.95 1.70
N MET A 292 -11.67 -10.78 2.52
CA MET A 292 -11.72 -11.20 3.92
C MET A 292 -13.06 -10.69 4.43
N ARG A 293 -13.96 -11.61 4.80
CA ARG A 293 -15.36 -11.20 5.02
C ARG A 293 -15.33 -10.17 6.14
N PHE A 294 -16.19 -9.16 6.08
CA PHE A 294 -16.23 -8.09 7.10
C PHE A 294 -16.13 -8.61 8.56
N PRO A 295 -16.77 -9.74 8.92
CA PRO A 295 -16.59 -10.35 10.24
C PRO A 295 -15.17 -10.90 10.52
N GLU A 296 -14.46 -11.41 9.52
CA GLU A 296 -13.10 -11.95 9.65
C GLU A 296 -12.06 -10.84 9.82
N LEU A 297 -12.18 -9.73 9.06
CA LEU A 297 -11.30 -8.57 9.23
C LEU A 297 -11.51 -7.95 10.62
N HIS A 298 -12.77 -7.80 11.02
CA HIS A 298 -13.13 -7.32 12.36
C HIS A 298 -12.62 -8.27 13.45
N ALA A 299 -12.77 -9.59 13.26
CA ALA A 299 -12.28 -10.60 14.20
C ALA A 299 -10.76 -10.56 14.33
N ARG A 300 -9.99 -10.52 13.23
CA ARG A 300 -8.52 -10.45 13.28
C ARG A 300 -8.02 -9.16 13.90
N PHE A 301 -8.70 -8.04 13.63
CA PHE A 301 -8.35 -6.77 14.23
C PHE A 301 -8.70 -6.73 15.72
N TYR A 302 -9.84 -7.30 16.10
CA TYR A 302 -10.24 -7.49 17.49
C TYR A 302 -9.25 -8.38 18.24
N ASP A 303 -8.84 -9.48 17.61
CA ASP A 303 -7.84 -10.43 18.12
C ASP A 303 -6.49 -9.74 18.32
N ALA A 304 -6.02 -8.96 17.33
CA ALA A 304 -4.79 -8.18 17.44
C ALA A 304 -4.82 -7.17 18.60
N ILE A 305 -5.96 -6.54 18.87
CA ILE A 305 -6.13 -5.62 20.00
C ILE A 305 -6.20 -6.38 21.34
N GLN A 306 -6.89 -7.51 21.38
CA GLN A 306 -6.99 -8.37 22.57
C GLN A 306 -5.63 -8.97 22.96
N HIS A 307 -4.78 -9.28 21.97
CA HIS A 307 -3.44 -9.84 22.17
C HIS A 307 -2.39 -8.84 22.67
N LEU A 308 -2.69 -7.54 22.72
CA LEU A 308 -1.75 -6.50 23.17
C LEU A 308 -1.47 -6.50 24.69
N GLN A 309 -1.92 -7.52 25.43
CA GLN A 309 -1.84 -7.56 26.91
C GLN A 309 -2.37 -6.27 27.57
N LEU A 310 -3.32 -5.60 26.92
CA LEU A 310 -3.93 -4.40 27.48
C LEU A 310 -4.78 -4.80 28.69
N SER A 311 -4.62 -4.07 29.79
CA SER A 311 -5.39 -4.35 31.01
C SER A 311 -6.86 -3.95 30.89
N GLN A 312 -7.21 -3.18 29.86
CA GLN A 312 -8.56 -2.67 29.62
C GLN A 312 -9.28 -3.43 28.49
N PRO A 313 -10.57 -3.79 28.66
CA PRO A 313 -11.35 -4.46 27.63
C PRO A 313 -11.71 -3.51 26.47
N PHE A 314 -11.73 -4.02 25.24
CA PHE A 314 -12.19 -3.28 24.05
C PHE A 314 -13.59 -3.73 23.60
N CYS A 315 -14.54 -2.79 23.59
CA CYS A 315 -15.94 -3.03 23.17
C CYS A 315 -16.17 -2.55 21.73
N GLY A 316 -15.40 -3.11 20.77
CA GLY A 316 -15.32 -2.63 19.38
C GLY A 316 -16.41 -3.11 18.41
N SER A 317 -17.38 -3.92 18.84
CA SER A 317 -18.35 -4.58 17.94
C SER A 317 -19.63 -3.79 17.66
N LYS A 318 -19.85 -2.67 18.35
CA LYS A 318 -21.04 -1.82 18.18
C LYS A 318 -20.61 -0.38 17.93
N PRO A 319 -21.40 0.43 17.19
CA PRO A 319 -21.11 1.85 17.04
C PRO A 319 -21.26 2.59 18.37
N LEU A 320 -20.66 3.77 18.48
CA LEU A 320 -20.79 4.63 19.66
C LEU A 320 -22.13 5.37 19.55
N PRO A 321 -22.86 5.54 20.66
CA PRO A 321 -23.99 6.46 20.68
C PRO A 321 -23.52 7.85 20.25
N HIS A 322 -24.23 8.45 19.28
CA HIS A 322 -23.95 9.80 18.83
C HIS A 322 -25.23 10.52 18.41
N SER A 323 -25.18 11.85 18.42
CA SER A 323 -26.23 12.71 17.91
C SER A 323 -26.04 12.94 16.41
N ALA A 324 -27.13 12.91 15.63
CA ALA A 324 -27.10 13.28 14.22
C ALA A 324 -26.49 14.69 14.02
N LEU A 325 -25.69 14.83 12.97
CA LEU A 325 -25.09 16.10 12.54
C LEU A 325 -25.53 16.42 11.12
N SER A 326 -25.83 17.69 10.87
CA SER A 326 -25.87 18.22 9.52
C SER A 326 -24.47 18.63 9.06
N ASN A 327 -24.16 18.46 7.77
CA ASN A 327 -22.91 18.97 7.19
C ASN A 327 -22.74 20.49 7.40
N SER A 328 -23.84 21.24 7.46
CA SER A 328 -23.84 22.67 7.77
C SER A 328 -23.29 23.01 9.15
N GLU A 329 -23.55 22.18 10.17
CA GLU A 329 -23.04 22.39 11.53
C GLU A 329 -21.53 22.10 11.61
N LEU A 330 -21.06 21.04 10.94
CA LEU A 330 -19.65 20.69 10.88
C LEU A 330 -18.81 21.77 10.19
N LEU A 331 -19.30 22.28 9.06
CA LEU A 331 -18.62 23.35 8.32
C LEU A 331 -18.60 24.68 9.10
N GLY A 332 -19.59 24.90 9.97
CA GLY A 332 -19.63 26.06 10.86
C GLY A 332 -18.53 26.06 11.93
N LEU A 333 -18.02 24.89 12.32
CA LEU A 333 -17.01 24.74 13.38
C LEU A 333 -15.58 24.98 12.89
N GLY A 334 -15.30 24.72 11.61
CA GLY A 334 -13.96 24.93 11.02
C GLY A 334 -13.73 26.31 10.40
N ALA A 335 -14.79 27.12 10.23
CA ALA A 335 -14.67 28.48 9.70
C ALA A 335 -14.14 29.44 10.79
N ALA A 336 -12.82 29.65 10.82
CA ALA A 336 -12.24 30.76 11.59
C ALA A 336 -12.86 32.10 11.13
N LYS A 337 -12.94 33.09 12.04
CA LYS A 337 -13.66 34.38 11.89
C LYS A 337 -13.27 35.27 10.68
N ARG A 338 -12.51 34.82 9.68
CA ARG A 338 -12.14 35.60 8.49
C ARG A 338 -12.21 34.78 7.20
N ARG A 339 -13.08 35.26 6.29
CA ARG A 339 -13.25 34.93 4.85
C ARG A 339 -14.20 33.76 4.50
N PRO A 340 -14.86 33.83 3.32
CA PRO A 340 -16.19 33.23 3.12
C PRO A 340 -16.15 31.70 3.01
N LYS A 341 -17.26 31.10 3.47
CA LYS A 341 -17.63 29.68 3.62
C LYS A 341 -17.44 28.74 2.42
N ALA A 342 -16.74 29.12 1.35
CA ALA A 342 -16.90 28.44 0.06
C ALA A 342 -16.02 27.18 -0.17
N ASN A 343 -14.92 27.01 0.56
CA ASN A 343 -13.89 26.03 0.17
C ASN A 343 -13.48 25.08 1.31
N MET A 344 -14.44 24.48 1.99
CA MET A 344 -14.17 23.38 2.92
C MET A 344 -14.68 22.04 2.36
N SER A 345 -13.91 20.98 2.53
CA SER A 345 -14.30 19.61 2.17
C SER A 345 -15.13 18.99 3.30
N SER A 346 -16.25 18.36 2.93
CA SER A 346 -17.12 17.67 3.89
C SER A 346 -16.64 16.23 4.10
N PRO A 347 -16.80 15.66 5.31
CA PRO A 347 -16.66 14.22 5.50
C PRO A 347 -17.55 13.45 4.54
N ASN A 348 -17.08 12.28 4.10
CA ASN A 348 -17.81 11.40 3.20
C ASN A 348 -17.91 10.00 3.80
N GLY A 349 -19.09 9.39 3.69
CA GLY A 349 -19.36 8.07 4.23
C GLY A 349 -20.39 8.07 5.35
N ASN A 350 -20.36 7.02 6.16
CA ASN A 350 -21.40 6.72 7.14
C ASN A 350 -20.93 7.09 8.56
N PHE A 351 -21.65 7.99 9.22
CA PHE A 351 -21.37 8.36 10.62
C PHE A 351 -21.63 7.21 11.60
N GLU A 352 -22.42 6.20 11.24
CA GLU A 352 -22.62 4.97 12.02
C GLU A 352 -21.50 3.93 11.84
N ALA A 353 -20.51 4.21 10.97
CA ALA A 353 -19.42 3.28 10.74
C ALA A 353 -18.57 3.04 12.00
N LEU A 354 -17.94 1.87 12.07
CA LEU A 354 -16.99 1.54 13.13
C LEU A 354 -15.57 2.05 12.84
N VAL A 355 -15.24 2.27 11.56
CA VAL A 355 -13.89 2.61 11.10
C VAL A 355 -13.89 3.92 10.32
N GLY A 356 -12.95 4.79 10.66
CA GLY A 356 -12.78 6.09 10.05
C GLY A 356 -11.38 6.30 9.50
N PHE A 357 -11.27 6.96 8.35
CA PHE A 357 -10.01 7.31 7.70
C PHE A 357 -9.82 8.82 7.76
N VAL A 358 -8.71 9.26 8.37
CA VAL A 358 -8.36 10.68 8.42
C VAL A 358 -7.14 10.93 7.55
N LEU A 359 -7.35 11.62 6.43
CA LEU A 359 -6.33 11.91 5.44
C LEU A 359 -5.57 13.18 5.80
N GLU A 360 -4.26 13.19 5.58
CA GLU A 360 -3.42 14.39 5.78
C GLU A 360 -3.86 15.55 4.89
N ASP A 361 -4.18 15.25 3.63
CA ASP A 361 -4.74 16.19 2.65
C ASP A 361 -5.67 15.43 1.70
N PHE A 362 -6.47 16.14 0.89
CA PHE A 362 -7.33 15.54 -0.13
C PHE A 362 -6.90 15.98 -1.54
N LEU A 363 -6.80 15.03 -2.47
CA LEU A 363 -6.40 15.28 -3.86
C LEU A 363 -7.56 15.42 -4.85
N ASP A 364 -8.74 14.92 -4.51
CA ASP A 364 -9.84 14.85 -5.45
C ASP A 364 -10.73 16.08 -5.32
N ALA A 365 -10.41 17.11 -6.11
CA ALA A 365 -11.43 17.99 -6.64
C ALA A 365 -11.81 17.46 -8.03
N GLU A 366 -12.99 16.83 -8.12
CA GLU A 366 -13.70 16.71 -9.40
C GLU A 366 -13.69 18.08 -10.12
N PRO A 367 -13.57 18.12 -11.47
CA PRO A 367 -13.50 19.37 -12.22
C PRO A 367 -14.72 20.25 -11.92
N GLU A 368 -14.43 21.45 -11.41
CA GLU A 368 -15.13 22.76 -11.31
C GLU A 368 -16.67 22.91 -11.48
N HIS A 369 -17.48 21.86 -11.62
CA HIS A 369 -18.92 21.98 -11.94
C HIS A 369 -19.85 21.32 -10.92
N SER A 370 -19.33 20.67 -9.88
CA SER A 370 -20.14 20.26 -8.73
C SER A 370 -19.81 21.12 -7.51
N SER A 371 -20.83 21.77 -6.95
CA SER A 371 -20.73 22.58 -5.73
C SER A 371 -20.38 21.77 -4.48
N ASN A 372 -20.24 20.44 -4.59
CA ASN A 372 -20.08 19.49 -3.48
C ASN A 372 -18.96 18.47 -3.77
N ALA A 373 -17.71 18.92 -3.92
CA ALA A 373 -16.55 18.01 -3.93
C ALA A 373 -16.54 17.18 -2.62
N LYS A 374 -16.76 15.87 -2.74
CA LYS A 374 -16.75 14.92 -1.63
C LYS A 374 -15.39 14.22 -1.57
N ILE A 375 -14.88 13.99 -0.36
CA ILE A 375 -13.63 13.28 -0.15
C ILE A 375 -13.82 11.81 -0.52
N SER A 376 -13.02 11.28 -1.44
CA SER A 376 -13.07 9.87 -1.82
C SER A 376 -12.30 9.01 -0.81
N ILE A 377 -12.70 7.73 -0.67
CA ILE A 377 -11.90 6.74 0.05
C ILE A 377 -10.70 6.40 -0.84
N PRO A 378 -9.45 6.43 -0.34
CA PRO A 378 -8.29 5.99 -1.13
C PRO A 378 -8.50 4.60 -1.74
N CYS A 379 -8.16 4.43 -3.04
CA CYS A 379 -8.43 3.21 -3.79
C CYS A 379 -7.87 1.94 -3.13
N GLN A 380 -6.72 2.04 -2.43
CA GLN A 380 -6.11 0.93 -1.71
C GLN A 380 -7.02 0.37 -0.61
N PHE A 381 -7.84 1.22 0.00
CA PHE A 381 -8.82 0.78 0.99
C PHE A 381 -10.09 0.23 0.32
N GLN A 382 -10.47 0.78 -0.84
CA GLN A 382 -11.59 0.23 -1.63
C GLN A 382 -11.33 -1.22 -2.05
N ASP A 383 -10.09 -1.52 -2.48
CA ASP A 383 -9.64 -2.88 -2.82
C ASP A 383 -9.71 -3.87 -1.65
N SER A 384 -9.78 -3.35 -0.43
CA SER A 384 -9.91 -4.12 0.81
C SER A 384 -11.36 -4.22 1.29
N GLY A 385 -12.34 -3.78 0.48
CA GLY A 385 -13.77 -3.83 0.78
C GLY A 385 -14.32 -2.63 1.53
N TRP A 386 -13.53 -1.57 1.73
CA TRP A 386 -14.01 -0.32 2.34
C TRP A 386 -14.79 0.52 1.33
N ASN A 387 -15.94 1.03 1.76
CA ASN A 387 -16.79 1.88 0.96
C ASN A 387 -17.54 2.88 1.84
N ILE A 388 -18.28 3.79 1.22
CA ILE A 388 -19.00 4.87 1.93
C ILE A 388 -20.07 4.35 2.91
N MET A 389 -20.51 3.10 2.78
CA MET A 389 -21.54 2.52 3.67
C MET A 389 -20.95 1.98 4.97
N ASN A 390 -19.69 1.53 4.96
CA ASN A 390 -19.04 0.88 6.09
C ASN A 390 -17.85 1.66 6.67
N SER A 391 -17.58 2.87 6.17
CA SER A 391 -16.50 3.73 6.64
C SER A 391 -16.89 5.21 6.61
N LEU A 392 -16.15 6.02 7.38
CA LEU A 392 -16.21 7.48 7.35
C LEU A 392 -14.84 8.04 6.98
N THR A 393 -14.75 8.87 5.94
CA THR A 393 -13.48 9.43 5.47
C THR A 393 -13.53 10.95 5.46
N TRP A 394 -12.47 11.59 5.96
CA TRP A 394 -12.34 13.04 5.91
C TRP A 394 -10.88 13.50 5.92
N ALA A 395 -10.66 14.78 5.63
CA ALA A 395 -9.35 15.40 5.66
C ALA A 395 -9.11 16.05 7.02
N ALA A 396 -7.94 15.83 7.60
CA ALA A 396 -7.52 16.44 8.86
C ALA A 396 -7.53 17.96 8.75
N ASN A 397 -7.11 18.48 7.59
CA ASN A 397 -7.32 19.86 7.20
C ASN A 397 -8.47 19.94 6.17
N PRO A 398 -9.64 20.46 6.54
CA PRO A 398 -10.78 20.55 5.63
C PRO A 398 -10.63 21.67 4.59
N THR A 399 -9.60 22.51 4.65
CA THR A 399 -9.41 23.63 3.72
C THR A 399 -9.08 23.11 2.34
N LYS A 400 -9.87 23.46 1.31
CA LYS A 400 -9.52 23.14 -0.07
C LYS A 400 -8.30 23.93 -0.50
N ARG A 401 -7.22 23.21 -0.81
CA ARG A 401 -5.98 23.77 -1.36
C ARG A 401 -5.87 23.40 -2.83
N ASP A 402 -5.51 24.37 -3.65
CA ASP A 402 -5.07 24.07 -5.01
C ASP A 402 -3.71 23.35 -4.95
N LEU A 403 -3.37 22.60 -6.00
CA LEU A 403 -2.04 22.00 -6.21
C LEU A 403 -0.91 23.02 -6.04
N ALA A 404 -1.15 24.29 -6.39
CA ALA A 404 -0.20 25.38 -6.19
C ALA A 404 0.02 25.73 -4.70
N ASP A 405 -1.02 25.65 -3.86
CA ASP A 405 -0.97 25.94 -2.43
C ASP A 405 -0.35 24.77 -1.63
N MET A 406 -0.55 23.53 -2.09
CA MET A 406 0.11 22.35 -1.52
C MET A 406 1.63 22.41 -1.68
N ALA A 407 2.14 22.89 -2.83
CA ALA A 407 3.58 23.04 -3.06
C ALA A 407 4.25 24.12 -2.19
N LEU A 408 3.46 25.05 -1.64
CA LEU A 408 3.91 26.13 -0.76
C LEU A 408 3.64 25.85 0.73
N SER A 409 3.11 24.67 1.07
CA SER A 409 2.66 24.30 2.41
C SER A 409 3.81 23.92 3.36
N PHE A 410 4.61 24.92 3.72
CA PHE A 410 5.31 24.99 5.02
C PHE A 410 4.97 26.30 5.74
N ARG A 411 3.83 26.93 5.43
CA ARG A 411 3.34 28.00 6.31
C ARG A 411 2.93 27.37 7.64
N PRO A 412 3.55 27.77 8.78
CA PRO A 412 3.09 27.37 10.08
C PRO A 412 1.61 27.76 10.17
N THR A 413 0.75 26.77 10.37
CA THR A 413 -0.67 27.01 10.61
C THR A 413 -0.74 27.84 11.90
N GLN A 414 -1.46 28.96 11.88
CA GLN A 414 -1.54 29.81 13.07
C GLN A 414 -2.13 28.97 14.23
N GLU A 415 -1.69 29.16 15.47
CA GLU A 415 -2.17 28.34 16.62
C GLU A 415 -3.71 28.33 16.71
N SER A 416 -4.35 29.46 16.39
CA SER A 416 -5.81 29.62 16.34
C SER A 416 -6.50 28.80 15.24
N GLU A 417 -5.82 28.56 14.11
CA GLU A 417 -6.31 27.71 13.02
C GLU A 417 -6.14 26.23 13.37
N THR A 418 -5.00 25.87 13.95
CA THR A 418 -4.73 24.51 14.43
C THR A 418 -5.79 24.08 15.44
N GLU A 419 -6.11 24.94 16.40
CA GLU A 419 -7.16 24.69 17.39
C GLU A 419 -8.55 24.53 16.74
N SER A 420 -8.82 25.26 15.66
CA SER A 420 -10.08 25.13 14.91
C SER A 420 -10.16 23.80 14.17
N PHE A 421 -9.04 23.32 13.60
CA PHE A 421 -8.97 22.00 12.97
C PHE A 421 -9.04 20.86 13.99
N ILE A 422 -8.42 21.01 15.16
CA ILE A 422 -8.57 20.04 16.26
C ILE A 422 -10.05 19.93 16.64
N ARG A 423 -10.74 21.05 16.89
CA ARG A 423 -12.17 21.05 17.21
C ARG A 423 -13.02 20.45 16.11
N PHE A 424 -12.71 20.70 14.84
CA PHE A 424 -13.37 20.08 13.70
C PHE A 424 -13.23 18.55 13.70
N ASN A 425 -12.00 18.04 13.78
CA ASN A 425 -11.73 16.60 13.80
C ASN A 425 -12.36 15.92 15.02
N GLN A 426 -12.24 16.51 16.21
CA GLN A 426 -12.88 16.00 17.41
C GLN A 426 -14.41 15.94 17.26
N SER A 427 -15.01 16.94 16.64
CA SER A 427 -16.46 16.97 16.45
C SER A 427 -16.94 15.82 15.58
N ILE A 428 -16.21 15.49 14.50
CA ILE A 428 -16.50 14.32 13.65
C ILE A 428 -16.38 13.02 14.46
N ILE A 429 -15.29 12.85 15.20
CA ILE A 429 -15.00 11.61 15.95
C ILE A 429 -15.98 11.41 17.12
N GLN A 430 -16.30 12.48 17.84
CA GLN A 430 -17.19 12.43 18.99
C GLN A 430 -18.64 12.18 18.59
N ARG A 431 -19.03 12.59 17.38
CA ARG A 431 -20.39 12.49 16.87
C ARG A 431 -20.52 11.43 15.76
N SER A 432 -19.67 10.42 15.80
CA SER A 432 -19.74 9.25 14.95
C SER A 432 -19.66 7.97 15.79
N GLY A 433 -20.08 6.87 15.19
CA GLY A 433 -20.03 5.52 15.73
C GLY A 433 -18.63 4.92 15.81
N LEU A 434 -17.59 5.67 15.40
CA LEU A 434 -16.23 5.19 15.23
C LEU A 434 -15.65 4.55 16.49
N ARG A 435 -15.10 3.35 16.31
CA ARG A 435 -14.27 2.62 17.27
C ARG A 435 -12.79 2.65 16.88
N VAL A 436 -12.51 2.73 15.58
CA VAL A 436 -11.16 2.73 15.03
C VAL A 436 -10.99 3.95 14.13
N VAL A 437 -9.92 4.71 14.36
CA VAL A 437 -9.57 5.88 13.56
C VAL A 437 -8.17 5.68 12.98
N LEU A 438 -8.10 5.52 11.67
CA LEU A 438 -6.87 5.35 10.92
C LEU A 438 -6.36 6.72 10.48
N MET A 439 -5.32 7.20 11.15
CA MET A 439 -4.66 8.49 10.87
C MET A 439 -3.63 8.29 9.76
N CYS A 440 -3.92 8.79 8.58
CA CYS A 440 -3.15 8.56 7.37
C CYS A 440 -2.12 9.67 7.15
N GLY A 441 -0.90 9.49 7.67
CA GLY A 441 0.19 10.48 7.58
C GLY A 441 0.55 11.10 8.93
N ARG A 442 1.84 11.43 9.12
CA ARG A 442 2.38 11.85 10.42
C ARG A 442 1.81 13.18 10.90
N ALA A 443 1.54 14.12 9.99
CA ALA A 443 0.97 15.42 10.35
C ALA A 443 -0.51 15.35 10.79
N VAL A 444 -1.23 14.26 10.48
CA VAL A 444 -2.60 14.08 10.96
C VAL A 444 -2.67 13.99 12.49
N ARG A 445 -1.64 13.41 13.11
CA ARG A 445 -1.58 13.17 14.56
C ARG A 445 -1.89 14.43 15.38
N VAL A 446 -1.28 15.56 15.03
CA VAL A 446 -1.41 16.81 15.80
C VAL A 446 -2.77 17.48 15.63
N LEU A 447 -3.53 17.11 14.59
CA LEU A 447 -4.86 17.65 14.31
C LEU A 447 -5.99 16.75 14.83
N VAL A 448 -5.71 15.48 15.11
CA VAL A 448 -6.73 14.46 15.39
C VAL A 448 -6.70 13.95 16.83
N LEU A 449 -5.55 13.93 17.51
CA LEU A 449 -5.50 13.45 18.89
C LEU A 449 -5.84 14.57 19.87
N PRO A 450 -6.83 14.39 20.76
CA PRO A 450 -7.08 15.33 21.83
C PRO A 450 -6.07 15.08 22.97
N THR A 451 -5.17 16.04 23.19
CA THR A 451 -4.20 16.08 24.30
C THR A 451 -3.04 15.06 24.19
N GLU A 452 -1.99 15.23 25.01
CA GLU A 452 -0.85 14.30 25.13
C GLU A 452 -1.33 12.92 25.56
N ARG A 453 -1.67 12.08 24.58
CA ARG A 453 -2.00 10.67 24.80
C ARG A 453 -0.74 9.84 24.77
N GLU A 454 -0.64 8.88 25.69
CA GLU A 454 0.45 7.91 25.67
C GLU A 454 0.41 7.11 24.37
N GLU A 455 1.55 7.10 23.69
CA GLU A 455 1.76 6.29 22.49
C GLU A 455 2.05 4.85 22.93
N THR A 456 1.29 3.91 22.38
CA THR A 456 1.57 2.48 22.45
C THR A 456 1.85 1.93 21.05
N ARG A 457 2.17 0.65 20.95
CA ARG A 457 2.54 -0.02 19.69
C ARG A 457 1.52 -1.11 19.37
N LEU A 458 0.97 -1.08 18.16
CA LEU A 458 0.21 -2.18 17.60
C LEU A 458 1.14 -3.05 16.76
N GLN A 459 1.32 -4.30 17.17
CA GLN A 459 2.06 -5.29 16.39
C GLN A 459 1.10 -5.99 15.41
N LEU A 460 1.36 -5.84 14.12
CA LEU A 460 0.73 -6.64 13.07
C LEU A 460 1.78 -7.51 12.39
N GLU A 461 1.34 -8.49 11.59
CA GLU A 461 2.23 -9.34 10.77
C GLU A 461 3.19 -8.50 9.90
N THR A 462 2.72 -7.34 9.44
CA THR A 462 3.44 -6.44 8.54
C THR A 462 4.40 -5.48 9.24
N GLY A 463 4.33 -5.37 10.57
CA GLY A 463 5.19 -4.49 11.37
C GLY A 463 4.50 -3.83 12.56
N GLU A 464 5.22 -2.92 13.21
CA GLU A 464 4.72 -2.13 14.34
C GLU A 464 4.18 -0.77 13.92
N PHE A 465 3.00 -0.41 14.43
CA PHE A 465 2.34 0.86 14.15
C PHE A 465 2.11 1.65 15.45
N PRO A 466 2.37 2.97 15.46
CA PRO A 466 1.99 3.82 16.59
C PRO A 466 0.47 3.78 16.78
N MET A 467 0.05 3.56 18.03
CA MET A 467 -1.35 3.45 18.41
C MET A 467 -1.62 4.29 19.65
N PHE A 468 -2.84 4.83 19.77
CA PHE A 468 -3.30 5.63 20.91
C PHE A 468 -4.67 5.14 21.34
N LEU A 469 -4.94 5.14 22.64
CA LEU A 469 -6.17 4.61 23.21
C LEU A 469 -7.04 5.72 23.79
N ASP A 470 -8.36 5.59 23.58
CA ASP A 470 -9.41 6.33 24.28
C ASP A 470 -10.05 5.43 25.30
N ILE A 471 -9.78 5.70 26.57
CA ILE A 471 -10.28 4.89 27.67
C ILE A 471 -11.33 5.71 28.41
N GLU A 472 -12.53 5.17 28.52
CA GLU A 472 -13.64 5.76 29.29
C GLU A 472 -14.14 4.70 30.26
N THR A 473 -14.30 5.07 31.54
CA THR A 473 -14.76 4.14 32.59
C THR A 473 -13.97 2.82 32.68
N GLY A 474 -12.66 2.87 32.37
CA GLY A 474 -11.77 1.70 32.43
C GLY A 474 -11.85 0.76 31.22
N ALA A 475 -12.64 1.09 30.19
CA ALA A 475 -12.73 0.32 28.95
C ALA A 475 -12.22 1.15 27.76
N ILE A 476 -11.63 0.47 26.77
CA ILE A 476 -11.20 1.10 25.52
C ILE A 476 -12.45 1.44 24.70
N LYS A 477 -12.73 2.73 24.62
CA LYS A 477 -13.79 3.35 23.82
C LYS A 477 -13.41 3.44 22.35
N ARG A 478 -12.18 3.90 22.04
CA ARG A 478 -11.67 4.06 20.68
C ARG A 478 -10.18 3.77 20.59
N VAL A 479 -9.76 3.36 19.40
CA VAL A 479 -8.35 3.14 19.04
C VAL A 479 -8.00 4.05 17.88
N TYR A 480 -6.89 4.76 18.00
CA TYR A 480 -6.30 5.56 16.93
C TYR A 480 -5.02 4.89 16.46
N ILE A 481 -4.85 4.69 15.16
CA ILE A 481 -3.65 4.06 14.60
C ILE A 481 -3.04 4.99 13.57
N LEU A 482 -1.74 5.24 13.70
CA LEU A 482 -0.99 6.00 12.72
C LEU A 482 -0.51 5.07 11.61
N ILE A 483 -1.01 5.29 10.39
CA ILE A 483 -0.60 4.55 9.20
C ILE A 483 0.09 5.48 8.19
N PRO A 484 0.95 4.94 7.30
CA PRO A 484 1.53 5.73 6.21
C PRO A 484 0.44 6.40 5.36
N ASN A 485 0.72 7.60 4.86
CA ASN A 485 -0.21 8.33 4.01
C ASN A 485 -0.41 7.56 2.68
N PRO A 486 -1.62 7.08 2.35
CA PRO A 486 -1.87 6.32 1.12
C PRO A 486 -1.71 7.19 -0.12
N VAL A 487 -1.89 8.51 0.01
CA VAL A 487 -1.76 9.50 -1.06
C VAL A 487 -0.30 9.90 -1.30
N GLY A 488 0.52 9.92 -0.25
CA GLY A 488 1.96 10.23 -0.31
C GLY A 488 2.79 9.22 -1.12
N ALA A 489 2.22 8.04 -1.43
CA ALA A 489 2.81 7.10 -2.37
C ALA A 489 2.74 7.57 -3.85
N PHE A 490 1.94 8.60 -4.17
CA PHE A 490 1.65 9.06 -5.54
C PHE A 490 2.04 10.50 -5.86
N LEU A 491 2.34 11.35 -4.87
CA LEU A 491 2.50 12.80 -5.05
C LEU A 491 3.91 13.35 -4.83
N LEU A 492 4.94 12.78 -5.43
CA LEU A 492 6.15 13.59 -5.67
C LEU A 492 5.94 14.38 -6.96
N PRO A 493 5.74 15.72 -6.91
CA PRO A 493 5.81 16.53 -8.11
C PRO A 493 7.25 16.52 -8.66
N PRO A 494 7.44 16.69 -9.99
CA PRO A 494 8.77 17.01 -10.51
C PRO A 494 9.24 18.34 -9.90
N PRO A 495 10.54 18.51 -9.59
CA PRO A 495 11.07 19.79 -9.17
C PRO A 495 10.77 20.83 -10.25
N ARG A 496 10.09 21.92 -9.87
CA ARG A 496 9.95 23.11 -10.72
C ARG A 496 11.36 23.67 -10.95
N MET A 497 11.81 23.67 -12.20
CA MET A 497 13.01 24.42 -12.58
C MET A 497 12.74 25.90 -12.33
N ALA A 498 13.57 26.52 -11.48
CA ALA A 498 13.66 27.96 -11.42
C ALA A 498 14.16 28.44 -12.79
N GLN A 499 13.34 29.23 -13.49
CA GLN A 499 13.84 30.11 -14.53
C GLN A 499 14.74 31.14 -13.82
N ASN A 500 16.05 30.93 -13.87
CA ASN A 500 16.98 32.03 -13.68
C ASN A 500 17.06 32.78 -15.00
N SER A 501 16.57 34.01 -14.92
CA SER A 501 16.81 35.11 -15.84
C SER A 501 18.26 35.12 -16.30
N GLN A 502 18.42 35.25 -17.62
CA GLN A 502 19.64 35.73 -18.21
C GLN A 502 20.02 37.06 -17.59
N ASN A 503 21.26 37.16 -17.11
CA ASN A 503 22.02 38.40 -17.17
C ASN A 503 23.41 38.01 -17.66
N ILE A 504 23.80 38.73 -18.73
CA ILE A 504 25.01 38.66 -19.56
C ILE A 504 24.95 37.62 -20.68
#